data_AF-A0A2E4JI55-F1
#
_entry.id   AF-A0A2E4JI55-F1
#
_cell.length_a   1.000
_cell.length_b   1.000
_cell.length_c   1.000
_cell.angle_alpha   90.00
_cell.angle_beta   90.00
_cell.angle_gamma   90.00
#
_symmetry.space_group_name_H-M   'P 1'
#
loop_
_entity.id
_entity.type
_entity.pdbx_description
1 polymer ?
#
loop_
_entity_poly.entity_id
_entity_poly.type
_entity_poly.pdbx_seq_one_letter_code
_entity_poly.pdbx_strand_id
1 'polypeptide(L)'
;MIFVLRCVSVVCLVVGALPSPASAQEAIFVVRHAERVDGSPDAALSAEGEARAEILARHLRDVGVDAIFSTTYQRTLGTAAPLAEVLGLEVQTEPPHDISTMMNSDPAVDRYVESLAAQLAVRHGADRVLVVGHSNTVPALLTALGHQESVSIGSDEYDNLFIVVPRGQGSPTVIRIRF
;
A
#
# COMPACT_ATOMS: atom_id res chain seq x y z
N MET A 1 -27.83 -67.72 -33.09
CA MET A 1 -26.73 -66.75 -33.27
C MET A 1 -27.33 -65.36 -33.05
N ILE A 2 -27.26 -64.83 -31.83
CA ILE A 2 -27.87 -63.53 -31.44
C ILE A 2 -26.72 -62.63 -30.99
N PHE A 3 -26.45 -61.58 -31.75
CA PHE A 3 -25.48 -60.54 -31.40
C PHE A 3 -26.20 -59.46 -30.57
N VAL A 4 -25.79 -59.30 -29.31
CA VAL A 4 -26.25 -58.20 -28.45
C VAL A 4 -25.26 -57.04 -28.59
N LEU A 5 -25.66 -55.98 -29.28
CA LEU A 5 -24.87 -54.76 -29.46
C LEU A 5 -24.98 -53.91 -28.19
N ARG A 6 -23.90 -53.84 -27.39
CA ARG A 6 -23.82 -52.94 -26.22
C ARG A 6 -23.41 -51.55 -26.69
N CYS A 7 -24.34 -50.59 -26.66
CA CYS A 7 -24.03 -49.17 -26.76
C CYS A 7 -23.35 -48.71 -25.47
N VAL A 8 -22.05 -48.44 -25.51
CA VAL A 8 -21.34 -47.75 -24.44
C VAL A 8 -21.57 -46.25 -24.64
N SER A 9 -22.42 -45.64 -23.80
CA SER A 9 -22.54 -44.18 -23.73
C SER A 9 -21.33 -43.61 -23.01
N VAL A 10 -20.51 -42.85 -23.74
CA VAL A 10 -19.44 -42.04 -23.16
C VAL A 10 -20.06 -40.76 -22.63
N VAL A 11 -20.17 -40.63 -21.31
CA VAL A 11 -20.53 -39.38 -20.64
C VAL A 11 -19.26 -38.52 -20.59
N CYS A 12 -19.14 -37.56 -21.51
CA CYS A 12 -18.12 -36.51 -21.43
C CYS A 12 -18.45 -35.59 -20.25
N LEU A 13 -17.74 -35.77 -19.13
CA LEU A 13 -17.78 -34.87 -17.99
C LEU A 13 -17.02 -33.59 -18.38
N VAL A 14 -17.75 -32.58 -18.88
CA VAL A 14 -17.20 -31.24 -19.10
C VAL A 14 -16.98 -30.62 -17.73
N VAL A 15 -15.77 -30.76 -17.18
CA VAL A 15 -15.31 -29.98 -16.03
C VAL A 15 -15.15 -28.54 -16.53
N GLY A 16 -16.20 -27.73 -16.36
CA GLY A 16 -16.12 -26.29 -16.60
C GLY A 16 -15.11 -25.69 -15.62
N ALA A 17 -13.97 -25.25 -16.14
CA ALA A 17 -13.03 -24.44 -15.38
C ALA A 17 -13.72 -23.12 -15.03
N LEU A 18 -14.24 -23.01 -13.81
CA LEU A 18 -14.74 -21.75 -13.30
C LEU A 18 -13.57 -20.78 -13.23
N PRO A 19 -13.65 -19.58 -13.83
CA PRO A 19 -12.61 -18.58 -13.65
C PRO A 19 -12.57 -18.21 -12.17
N SER A 20 -11.46 -18.53 -11.50
CA SER A 20 -11.20 -18.00 -10.17
C SER A 20 -11.15 -16.48 -10.28
N PRO A 21 -11.90 -15.71 -9.46
CA PRO A 21 -11.69 -14.28 -9.40
C PRO A 21 -10.23 -14.05 -9.00
N ALA A 22 -9.47 -13.41 -9.86
CA ALA A 22 -8.15 -12.91 -9.50
C ALA A 22 -8.37 -11.75 -8.52
N SER A 23 -8.46 -12.05 -7.22
CA SER A 23 -8.34 -11.02 -6.18
C SER A 23 -6.88 -10.61 -6.17
N ALA A 24 -6.56 -9.59 -6.96
CA ALA A 24 -5.31 -8.88 -6.84
C ALA A 24 -5.65 -7.54 -6.18
N GLN A 25 -4.88 -7.19 -5.15
CA GLN A 25 -4.94 -5.86 -4.55
C GLN A 25 -4.87 -4.82 -5.67
N GLU A 26 -5.81 -3.87 -5.67
CA GLU A 26 -6.05 -3.05 -6.87
C GLU A 26 -4.93 -2.01 -7.06
N ALA A 27 -4.62 -1.25 -6.00
CA ALA A 27 -3.45 -0.38 -5.98
C ALA A 27 -3.04 0.01 -4.55
N ILE A 28 -1.74 0.25 -4.34
CA ILE A 28 -1.20 0.82 -3.10
C ILE A 28 -0.51 2.14 -3.44
N PHE A 29 -1.02 3.21 -2.88
CA PHE A 29 -0.43 4.54 -2.94
C PHE A 29 0.50 4.69 -1.74
N VAL A 30 1.79 4.91 -1.98
CA VAL A 30 2.79 5.01 -0.91
C VAL A 30 3.45 6.37 -1.01
N VAL A 31 3.44 7.11 0.10
CA VAL A 31 4.09 8.42 0.24
C VAL A 31 4.91 8.45 1.51
N ARG A 32 5.91 9.32 1.54
CA ARG A 32 6.50 9.80 2.80
C ARG A 32 5.57 10.87 3.38
N HIS A 33 5.61 11.08 4.71
CA HIS A 33 5.06 12.30 5.32
C HIS A 33 5.53 13.57 4.60
N ALA A 34 4.73 14.64 4.67
CA ALA A 34 5.06 15.97 4.16
C ALA A 34 6.04 16.75 5.06
N GLU A 35 6.42 17.95 4.66
CA GLU A 35 7.38 18.81 5.33
C GLU A 35 7.02 19.04 6.80
N ARG A 36 8.04 19.01 7.67
CA ARG A 36 7.90 19.16 9.12
C ARG A 36 8.38 20.53 9.57
N VAL A 37 7.78 21.05 10.64
CA VAL A 37 8.13 22.36 11.20
C VAL A 37 9.58 22.42 11.70
N ASP A 38 10.13 21.31 12.18
CA ASP A 38 11.49 21.25 12.70
C ASP A 38 12.11 19.83 12.72
N GLY A 39 13.30 19.74 13.31
CA GLY A 39 14.11 18.54 13.45
C GLY A 39 13.60 17.52 14.48
N SER A 40 12.58 17.82 15.28
CA SER A 40 12.20 17.00 16.43
C SER A 40 11.61 15.63 16.02
N PRO A 41 11.74 14.59 16.86
CA PRO A 41 11.27 13.24 16.51
C PRO A 41 9.79 13.14 16.19
N ASP A 42 8.93 13.92 16.84
CA ASP A 42 7.47 13.94 16.63
C ASP A 42 6.99 15.31 16.13
N ALA A 43 7.80 15.97 15.31
CA ALA A 43 7.46 17.26 14.71
C ALA A 43 6.14 17.17 13.93
N ALA A 44 5.28 18.18 14.12
CA ALA A 44 4.11 18.42 13.28
C ALA A 44 4.53 18.90 11.86
N LEU A 45 3.54 19.00 10.97
CA LEU A 45 3.76 19.55 9.63
C LEU A 45 4.12 21.05 9.70
N SER A 46 4.92 21.51 8.74
CA SER A 46 5.04 22.96 8.47
C SER A 46 3.85 23.44 7.62
N ALA A 47 3.73 24.75 7.40
CA ALA A 47 2.70 25.29 6.51
C ALA A 47 2.82 24.75 5.07
N GLU A 48 4.05 24.53 4.58
CA GLU A 48 4.31 23.88 3.29
C GLU A 48 3.86 22.42 3.32
N GLY A 49 4.09 21.72 4.44
CA GLY A 49 3.67 20.33 4.62
C GLY A 49 2.15 20.17 4.65
N GLU A 50 1.44 21.07 5.33
CA GLU A 50 -0.02 21.13 5.33
C GLU A 50 -0.56 21.36 3.91
N ALA A 51 0.01 22.32 3.18
CA ALA A 51 -0.38 22.56 1.78
C ALA A 51 -0.12 21.35 0.87
N ARG A 52 0.96 20.59 1.12
CA ARG A 52 1.26 19.36 0.41
C ARG A 52 0.27 18.24 0.74
N ALA A 53 -0.13 18.10 2.00
CA ALA A 53 -1.15 17.13 2.41
C ALA A 53 -2.49 17.40 1.70
N GLU A 54 -2.85 18.67 1.53
CA GLU A 54 -4.03 19.10 0.75
C GLU A 54 -3.91 18.77 -0.74
N ILE A 55 -2.71 18.91 -1.34
CA ILE A 55 -2.47 18.48 -2.73
C ILE A 55 -2.65 16.97 -2.86
N LEU A 56 -2.09 16.19 -1.94
CA LEU A 56 -2.23 14.73 -1.91
C LEU A 56 -3.71 14.34 -1.85
N ALA A 57 -4.48 14.96 -0.96
CA ALA A 57 -5.92 14.72 -0.85
C ALA A 57 -6.65 15.03 -2.15
N ARG A 58 -6.36 16.17 -2.80
CA ARG A 58 -6.95 16.49 -4.10
C ARG A 58 -6.62 15.49 -5.20
N HIS A 59 -5.40 14.95 -5.21
CA HIS A 59 -4.99 13.94 -6.20
C HIS A 59 -5.68 12.59 -5.98
N LEU A 60 -5.94 12.22 -4.72
CA LEU A 60 -6.46 10.89 -4.38
C LEU A 60 -7.97 10.84 -4.08
N ARG A 61 -8.67 11.98 -3.92
CA ARG A 61 -10.09 12.02 -3.54
C ARG A 61 -11.00 11.22 -4.48
N ASP A 62 -10.72 11.22 -5.77
CA ASP A 62 -11.54 10.59 -6.81
C ASP A 62 -11.02 9.19 -7.19
N VAL A 63 -9.91 8.76 -6.57
CA VAL A 63 -9.27 7.47 -6.82
C VAL A 63 -10.04 6.32 -6.18
N GLY A 64 -10.90 6.60 -5.20
CA GLY A 64 -11.67 5.57 -4.48
C GLY A 64 -10.82 4.78 -3.48
N VAL A 65 -9.98 5.48 -2.69
CA VAL A 65 -9.22 4.87 -1.60
C VAL A 65 -10.19 4.29 -0.56
N ASP A 66 -9.99 3.03 -0.18
CA ASP A 66 -10.84 2.28 0.75
C ASP A 66 -10.25 2.23 2.16
N ALA A 67 -8.92 2.35 2.29
CA ALA A 67 -8.22 2.35 3.57
C ALA A 67 -6.99 3.26 3.56
N ILE A 68 -6.66 3.82 4.73
CA ILE A 68 -5.49 4.68 4.93
C ILE A 68 -4.69 4.15 6.11
N PHE A 69 -3.39 3.95 5.91
CA PHE A 69 -2.44 3.53 6.92
C PHE A 69 -1.37 4.59 7.13
N SER A 70 -0.98 4.81 8.38
CA SER A 70 0.18 5.64 8.71
C SER A 70 0.89 5.11 9.94
N THR A 71 2.05 5.68 10.23
CA THR A 71 2.60 5.55 11.58
C THR A 71 1.90 6.50 12.57
N THR A 72 2.18 6.38 13.87
CA THR A 72 1.58 7.26 14.90
C THR A 72 2.23 8.65 15.01
N TYR A 73 3.29 8.95 14.24
CA TYR A 73 3.91 10.28 14.25
C TYR A 73 2.96 11.37 13.75
N GLN A 74 3.01 12.54 14.37
CA GLN A 74 2.17 13.69 14.01
C GLN A 74 2.29 14.06 12.53
N ARG A 75 3.50 14.07 11.98
CA ARG A 75 3.72 14.34 10.55
C ARG A 75 3.07 13.32 9.61
N THR A 76 3.07 12.02 9.94
CA THR A 76 2.42 11.01 9.08
C THR A 76 0.91 11.10 9.19
N LEU A 77 0.39 11.33 10.41
CA LEU A 77 -1.04 11.54 10.63
C LEU A 77 -1.53 12.81 9.92
N GLY A 78 -0.81 13.92 10.08
CA GLY A 78 -1.15 15.19 9.43
C GLY A 78 -1.09 15.13 7.91
N THR A 79 -0.23 14.29 7.34
CA THR A 79 -0.18 14.10 5.88
C THR A 79 -1.39 13.30 5.36
N ALA A 80 -1.86 12.33 6.15
CA ALA A 80 -3.02 11.51 5.81
C ALA A 80 -4.35 12.22 6.05
N ALA A 81 -4.40 13.12 7.03
CA ALA A 81 -5.62 13.69 7.58
C ALA A 81 -6.55 14.34 6.53
N PRO A 82 -6.08 15.18 5.59
CA PRO A 82 -6.99 15.82 4.64
C PRO A 82 -7.71 14.82 3.72
N LEU A 83 -7.04 13.75 3.27
CA LEU A 83 -7.69 12.72 2.47
C LEU A 83 -8.67 11.90 3.33
N ALA A 84 -8.27 11.55 4.56
CA ALA A 84 -9.12 10.82 5.50
C ALA A 84 -10.42 11.56 5.79
N GLU A 85 -10.35 12.87 6.01
CA GLU A 85 -11.51 13.74 6.23
C GLU A 85 -12.43 13.78 5.00
N VAL A 86 -11.86 14.02 3.81
CA VAL A 86 -12.64 14.09 2.56
C VAL A 86 -13.36 12.78 2.25
N LEU A 87 -12.74 11.64 2.56
CA LEU A 87 -13.31 10.31 2.31
C LEU A 87 -14.15 9.76 3.48
N GLY A 88 -14.13 10.41 4.64
CA GLY A 88 -14.78 9.90 5.86
C GLY A 88 -14.17 8.59 6.36
N LEU A 89 -12.86 8.40 6.19
CA LEU A 89 -12.11 7.22 6.60
C LEU A 89 -11.30 7.47 7.86
N GLU A 90 -11.07 6.42 8.65
CA GLU A 90 -10.12 6.46 9.75
C GLU A 90 -8.69 6.15 9.26
N VAL A 91 -7.70 6.80 9.86
CA VAL A 91 -6.29 6.48 9.63
C VAL A 91 -5.87 5.34 10.56
N GLN A 92 -5.54 4.19 9.98
CA GLN A 92 -5.11 3.00 10.71
C GLN A 92 -3.61 3.09 11.06
N THR A 93 -3.27 2.88 12.32
CA THR A 93 -1.87 2.95 12.81
C THR A 93 -1.28 1.58 13.14
N GLU A 94 -1.99 0.51 12.81
CA GLU A 94 -1.56 -0.88 13.00
C GLU A 94 -0.65 -1.32 11.83
N PRO A 95 0.37 -2.18 12.08
CA PRO A 95 0.68 -2.88 13.33
C PRO A 95 1.33 -1.98 14.40
N PRO A 96 1.13 -2.27 15.70
CA PRO A 96 1.57 -1.42 16.79
C PRO A 96 3.04 -1.72 17.04
N HIS A 97 3.90 -0.93 16.44
CA HIS A 97 5.33 -0.98 16.70
C HIS A 97 5.74 0.29 17.42
N ASP A 98 6.69 0.14 18.35
CA ASP A 98 7.38 1.28 18.93
C ASP A 98 8.24 1.94 17.85
N ILE A 99 7.60 2.79 17.06
CA ILE A 99 8.23 3.52 15.95
C ILE A 99 9.18 4.60 16.45
N SER A 100 9.22 4.87 17.77
CA SER A 100 10.09 5.87 18.39
C SER A 100 11.58 5.52 18.25
N THR A 101 11.89 4.25 17.95
CA THR A 101 13.26 3.77 17.70
C THR A 101 13.67 3.79 16.21
N MET A 102 12.75 4.07 15.27
CA MET A 102 12.94 3.92 13.82
C MET A 102 13.72 5.04 13.12
N MET A 103 14.62 5.76 13.81
CA MET A 103 15.54 6.71 13.16
C MET A 103 16.72 6.03 12.47
N ASN A 104 16.96 4.73 12.70
CA ASN A 104 18.06 3.97 12.10
C ASN A 104 17.57 2.65 11.49
N SER A 105 18.40 2.04 10.63
CA SER A 105 18.21 0.72 10.02
C SER A 105 18.14 -0.39 11.07
N ASP A 106 17.01 -0.44 11.77
CA ASP A 106 16.71 -1.32 12.89
C ASP A 106 15.89 -2.52 12.36
N PRO A 107 16.14 -3.75 12.85
CA PRO A 107 15.24 -4.90 12.66
C PRO A 107 13.75 -4.60 12.98
N ALA A 108 13.44 -3.52 13.70
CA ALA A 108 12.10 -2.99 13.88
C ALA A 108 11.45 -2.48 12.58
N VAL A 109 12.20 -1.80 11.69
CA VAL A 109 11.68 -1.31 10.41
C VAL A 109 11.25 -2.49 9.54
N ASP A 110 12.13 -3.49 9.39
CA ASP A 110 11.86 -4.68 8.59
C ASP A 110 10.61 -5.41 9.10
N ARG A 111 10.52 -5.66 10.41
CA ARG A 111 9.34 -6.30 11.02
C ARG A 111 8.06 -5.49 10.82
N TYR A 112 8.12 -4.17 10.95
CA TYR A 112 6.98 -3.30 10.71
C TYR A 112 6.50 -3.40 9.25
N VAL A 113 7.41 -3.27 8.28
CA VAL A 113 7.01 -3.30 6.86
C VAL A 113 6.57 -4.69 6.42
N GLU A 114 7.18 -5.77 6.94
CA GLU A 114 6.73 -7.14 6.68
C GLU A 114 5.32 -7.37 7.24
N SER A 115 5.06 -6.92 8.47
CA SER A 115 3.73 -7.05 9.09
C SER A 115 2.68 -6.22 8.35
N LEU A 116 3.02 -4.99 7.95
CA LEU A 116 2.13 -4.15 7.16
C LEU A 116 1.86 -4.77 5.78
N ALA A 117 2.88 -5.23 5.06
CA ALA A 117 2.72 -5.88 3.76
C ALA A 117 1.85 -7.15 3.85
N ALA A 118 2.03 -7.95 4.90
CA ALA A 118 1.18 -9.12 5.15
C ALA A 118 -0.28 -8.72 5.43
N GLN A 119 -0.50 -7.67 6.21
CA GLN A 119 -1.87 -7.16 6.47
C GLN A 119 -2.54 -6.63 5.20
N LEU A 120 -1.81 -5.87 4.39
CA LEU A 120 -2.31 -5.37 3.10
C LEU A 120 -2.71 -6.53 2.18
N ALA A 121 -1.88 -7.57 2.08
CA ALA A 121 -2.18 -8.74 1.27
C ALA A 121 -3.38 -9.56 1.77
N VAL A 122 -3.55 -9.69 3.09
CA VAL A 122 -4.59 -10.54 3.69
C VAL A 122 -5.94 -9.83 3.80
N ARG A 123 -5.94 -8.54 4.17
CA ARG A 123 -7.18 -7.80 4.50
C ARG A 123 -7.62 -6.83 3.40
N HIS A 124 -6.68 -6.37 2.59
CA HIS A 124 -6.90 -5.31 1.59
C HIS A 124 -6.54 -5.79 0.17
N GLY A 125 -6.69 -7.10 -0.07
CA GLY A 125 -6.38 -7.78 -1.32
C GLY A 125 -7.29 -7.44 -2.51
N ALA A 126 -8.26 -6.54 -2.32
CA ALA A 126 -9.15 -6.02 -3.36
C ALA A 126 -9.34 -4.49 -3.24
N ASP A 127 -8.58 -3.84 -2.35
CA ASP A 127 -8.79 -2.45 -1.97
C ASP A 127 -7.73 -1.54 -2.61
N ARG A 128 -8.05 -0.26 -2.73
CA ARG A 128 -7.11 0.82 -2.99
C ARG A 128 -6.68 1.44 -1.67
N VAL A 129 -5.39 1.38 -1.36
CA VAL A 129 -4.88 1.75 -0.04
C VAL A 129 -3.88 2.90 -0.13
N LEU A 130 -4.00 3.91 0.73
CA LEU A 130 -2.94 4.90 0.98
C LEU A 130 -2.08 4.46 2.17
N VAL A 131 -0.77 4.48 2.01
CA VAL A 131 0.20 4.28 3.10
C VAL A 131 1.11 5.52 3.21
N VAL A 132 1.13 6.12 4.39
CA VAL A 132 1.99 7.27 4.71
C VAL A 132 3.11 6.84 5.66
N GLY A 133 4.34 6.82 5.15
CA GLY A 133 5.53 6.40 5.86
C GLY A 133 6.61 7.47 5.99
N HIS A 134 7.86 7.02 6.05
CA HIS A 134 9.07 7.82 6.22
C HIS A 134 10.06 7.54 5.09
N SER A 135 11.14 8.33 4.99
CA SER A 135 12.16 8.14 3.94
C SER A 135 12.87 6.78 4.00
N ASN A 136 12.86 6.10 5.15
CA ASN A 136 13.38 4.75 5.34
C ASN A 136 12.30 3.66 5.22
N THR A 137 11.06 3.90 5.70
CA THR A 137 10.00 2.87 5.66
C THR A 137 9.35 2.74 4.29
N VAL A 138 9.30 3.81 3.49
CA VAL A 138 8.73 3.76 2.13
C VAL A 138 9.54 2.84 1.21
N PRO A 139 10.89 2.98 1.06
CA PRO A 139 11.67 2.04 0.27
C PRO A 139 11.59 0.59 0.78
N ALA A 140 11.60 0.41 2.10
CA ALA A 140 11.49 -0.92 2.72
C ALA A 140 10.14 -1.57 2.41
N LEU A 141 9.04 -0.81 2.46
CA LEU A 141 7.72 -1.30 2.08
C LEU A 141 7.65 -1.65 0.59
N LEU A 142 8.19 -0.81 -0.30
CA LEU A 142 8.24 -1.12 -1.74
C LEU A 142 8.98 -2.45 -2.00
N THR A 143 10.08 -2.67 -1.28
CA THR A 143 10.85 -3.93 -1.34
C THR A 143 10.01 -5.11 -0.84
N ALA A 144 9.35 -4.96 0.31
CA ALA A 144 8.48 -5.99 0.89
C ALA A 144 7.28 -6.35 -0.02
N LEU A 145 6.80 -5.38 -0.81
CA LEU A 145 5.77 -5.58 -1.82
C LEU A 145 6.29 -6.21 -3.13
N GLY A 146 7.60 -6.48 -3.21
CA GLY A 146 8.24 -7.15 -4.35
C GLY A 146 8.81 -6.23 -5.42
N HIS A 147 8.90 -4.92 -5.17
CA HIS A 147 9.62 -4.02 -6.08
C HIS A 147 11.12 -4.36 -6.08
N GLN A 148 11.69 -4.58 -7.26
CA GLN A 148 13.07 -5.08 -7.40
C GLN A 148 14.11 -3.97 -7.47
N GLU A 149 13.72 -2.75 -7.83
CA GLU A 149 14.65 -1.64 -7.93
C GLU A 149 14.86 -0.99 -6.57
N SER A 150 16.11 -0.64 -6.27
CA SER A 150 16.43 0.09 -5.05
C SER A 150 15.93 1.53 -5.17
N VAL A 151 15.17 1.97 -4.17
CA VAL A 151 14.63 3.33 -4.09
C VAL A 151 15.33 4.07 -2.95
N SER A 152 15.83 5.26 -3.23
CA SER A 152 16.25 6.23 -2.22
C SER A 152 15.38 7.49 -2.30
N ILE A 153 15.14 8.09 -1.14
CA ILE A 153 14.37 9.33 -0.99
C ILE A 153 15.27 10.32 -0.25
N GLY A 154 15.63 11.42 -0.91
CA GLY A 154 16.39 12.51 -0.31
C GLY A 154 15.69 13.11 0.92
N SER A 155 16.46 13.72 1.83
CA SER A 155 15.91 14.32 3.06
C SER A 155 14.94 15.46 2.79
N ASP A 156 15.10 16.14 1.65
CA ASP A 156 14.29 17.23 1.09
C ASP A 156 13.22 16.76 0.09
N GLU A 157 13.15 15.46 -0.21
CA GLU A 157 12.15 14.92 -1.13
C GLU A 157 10.87 14.49 -0.39
N TYR A 158 9.84 15.35 -0.43
CA TYR A 158 8.53 15.14 0.20
C TYR A 158 7.40 14.89 -0.81
N ASP A 159 7.66 15.10 -2.09
CA ASP A 159 6.70 15.11 -3.19
C ASP A 159 6.56 13.76 -3.92
N ASN A 160 7.19 12.69 -3.42
CA ASN A 160 7.12 11.37 -4.05
C ASN A 160 5.78 10.70 -3.78
N LEU A 161 5.08 10.29 -4.85
CA LEU A 161 3.95 9.35 -4.80
C LEU A 161 4.28 8.11 -5.62
N PHE A 162 4.37 6.97 -4.94
CA PHE A 162 4.53 5.65 -5.55
C PHE A 162 3.18 4.98 -5.68
N ILE A 163 2.86 4.48 -6.87
CA ILE A 163 1.65 3.70 -7.15
C ILE A 163 2.11 2.29 -7.45
N VAL A 164 1.83 1.38 -6.52
CA VAL A 164 2.12 -0.04 -6.65
C VAL A 164 0.87 -0.73 -7.15
N VAL A 165 0.98 -1.41 -8.29
CA VAL A 165 -0.09 -2.23 -8.87
C VAL A 165 0.36 -3.70 -8.79
N PRO A 166 -0.13 -4.45 -7.80
CA PRO A 166 0.14 -5.88 -7.65
C PRO A 166 -0.23 -6.69 -8.89
N ARG A 167 0.55 -7.73 -9.17
CA ARG A 167 0.28 -8.66 -10.28
C ARG A 167 -0.03 -10.03 -9.69
N GLY A 168 -1.00 -10.74 -10.27
CA GLY A 168 -1.35 -12.09 -9.83
C GLY A 168 -0.19 -13.10 -9.94
N GLN A 169 0.82 -12.81 -10.75
CA GLN A 169 2.11 -13.52 -10.82
C GLN A 169 3.23 -12.51 -11.14
N GLY A 170 4.37 -12.64 -10.44
CA GLY A 170 5.57 -11.82 -10.65
C GLY A 170 5.61 -10.51 -9.84
N SER A 171 6.64 -9.69 -10.06
CA SER A 171 6.85 -8.41 -9.37
C SER A 171 5.74 -7.40 -9.71
N PRO A 172 5.33 -6.53 -8.77
CA PRO A 172 4.34 -5.49 -9.05
C PRO A 172 4.86 -4.49 -10.09
N THR A 173 3.94 -3.79 -10.74
CA THR A 173 4.28 -2.56 -11.48
C THR A 173 4.31 -1.40 -10.49
N VAL A 174 5.40 -0.64 -10.48
CA VAL A 174 5.54 0.55 -9.62
C VAL A 174 5.72 1.78 -10.49
N ILE A 175 4.87 2.78 -10.29
CA ILE A 175 4.94 4.07 -10.97
C ILE A 175 5.31 5.12 -9.92
N ARG A 176 6.31 5.95 -10.21
CA ARG A 176 6.72 7.07 -9.36
C ARG A 176 6.32 8.39 -10.03
N ILE A 177 5.50 9.18 -9.35
CA ILE A 177 5.14 10.55 -9.77
C ILE A 177 5.50 11.55 -8.68
N ARG A 178 5.47 12.84 -9.04
CA ARG A 178 5.75 13.99 -8.16
C ARG A 178 4.51 14.87 -8.05
N PHE A 179 4.28 15.49 -6.89
CA PHE A 179 3.12 16.36 -6.64
C PHE A 179 3.43 17.61 -5.83
#